data_AF-A0AAV5UYQ6-F1
#
_entry.id   AF-A0AAV5UYQ6-F1
#
_cell.length_a   1.000
_cell.length_b   1.000
_cell.length_c   1.000
_cell.angle_alpha   90.00
_cell.angle_beta   90.00
_cell.angle_gamma   90.00
#
_symmetry.space_group_name_H-M   'P 1'
#
loop_
_entity.id
_entity.type
_entity.pdbx_description
1 polymer ?
#
loop_
_entity_poly.entity_id
_entity_poly.type
_entity_poly.pdbx_seq_one_letter_code
_entity_poly.pdbx_strand_id
1 'polypeptide(L)'
;QMKSLLILILLSCVSVTYSNSVLRPRPQKDVVPKLPHLSRSEKWNLIRESGQDPTHRRRVSKGERAERARRVAPWRRLRPIDEQLPRPTRPPRALSIGDCPNKFDAVTTGSNGRTYLFAGERVFQSWIEDGLPQKASFAVTEMFSGGPSRVSAVSTNTRSGVTTLYYGRSSYRFRWNEEAQRFHIARNSPKSLNNNITLTPSSAFEWDGHQVLLDGPVFITYDAYWNIATFSSNTLTYFPGIPRDIVGIILDRGNTVFFYTKRNTIQVYDRVKHKTSAEFPIGVSDYAGCF
;
A
#
# COMPACT_ATOMS: atom_id res chain seq x y z
N GLN A 1 -26.48 59.35 -7.63
CA GLN A 1 -27.78 59.73 -8.22
C GLN A 1 -27.64 59.59 -9.74
N MET A 2 -27.93 58.42 -10.32
CA MET A 2 -29.16 58.12 -11.06
C MET A 2 -29.66 59.25 -11.97
N LYS A 3 -29.54 59.04 -13.29
CA LYS A 3 -30.58 59.11 -14.34
C LYS A 3 -29.94 58.57 -15.64
N SER A 4 -30.35 57.43 -16.19
CA SER A 4 -31.55 57.21 -17.05
C SER A 4 -31.56 58.16 -18.26
N LEU A 5 -31.81 57.78 -19.51
CA LEU A 5 -32.23 56.54 -20.16
C LEU A 5 -32.27 56.85 -21.69
N LEU A 6 -31.96 55.87 -22.57
CA LEU A 6 -32.66 55.56 -23.85
C LEU A 6 -32.74 56.67 -24.97
N ILE A 7 -32.40 56.49 -26.26
CA ILE A 7 -33.04 55.60 -27.26
C ILE A 7 -32.41 55.82 -28.68
N LEU A 8 -32.17 54.71 -29.39
CA LEU A 8 -32.28 54.37 -30.83
C LEU A 8 -31.49 55.08 -31.98
N ILE A 9 -30.71 54.20 -32.64
CA ILE A 9 -30.62 53.87 -34.09
C ILE A 9 -29.88 54.82 -35.04
N LEU A 10 -28.83 54.30 -35.68
CA LEU A 10 -28.73 54.18 -37.15
C LEU A 10 -27.75 53.06 -37.56
N LEU A 11 -28.23 52.18 -38.43
CA LEU A 11 -27.50 51.08 -39.06
C LEU A 11 -26.43 51.59 -40.04
N SER A 12 -25.26 50.94 -40.06
CA SER A 12 -24.55 50.65 -41.32
C SER A 12 -23.63 49.44 -41.20
N CYS A 13 -23.89 48.51 -42.13
CA CYS A 13 -23.13 47.37 -42.61
C CYS A 13 -21.69 47.16 -42.10
N VAL A 14 -21.47 46.06 -41.38
CA VAL A 14 -20.25 45.25 -41.55
C VAL A 14 -20.66 43.78 -41.61
N SER A 15 -20.52 43.21 -42.80
CA SER A 15 -20.65 41.79 -43.08
C SER A 15 -19.51 41.05 -42.37
N VAL A 16 -19.77 40.54 -41.16
CA VAL A 16 -18.85 39.60 -40.50
C VAL A 16 -19.09 38.24 -41.13
N THR A 17 -18.07 37.78 -41.86
CA THR A 17 -17.98 36.45 -42.42
C THR A 17 -18.12 35.40 -41.32
N TYR A 18 -19.16 34.58 -41.43
CA TYR A 18 -19.37 33.38 -40.62
C TYR A 18 -18.25 32.39 -40.99
N SER A 19 -17.14 32.43 -40.26
CA SER A 19 -16.19 31.33 -40.28
C SER A 19 -16.80 30.20 -39.46
N ASN A 20 -17.15 29.11 -40.13
CA ASN A 20 -17.51 27.84 -39.53
C ASN A 20 -16.34 27.33 -38.69
N SER A 21 -16.22 27.81 -37.45
CA SER A 21 -15.39 27.17 -36.45
C SER A 21 -16.03 25.83 -36.15
N VAL A 22 -15.48 24.79 -36.77
CA VAL A 22 -15.63 23.39 -36.39
C VAL A 22 -15.70 23.34 -34.86
N LEU A 23 -16.87 22.96 -34.34
CA LEU A 23 -17.06 22.62 -32.94
C LEU A 23 -16.05 21.52 -32.62
N ARG A 24 -14.88 21.92 -32.13
CA ARG A 24 -13.95 20.97 -31.52
C ARG A 24 -14.74 20.32 -30.39
N PRO A 25 -14.83 18.98 -30.34
CA PRO A 25 -15.43 18.32 -29.21
C PRO A 25 -14.74 18.85 -27.95
N ARG A 26 -15.53 19.26 -26.96
CA ARG A 26 -15.01 19.60 -25.63
C ARG A 26 -14.07 18.46 -25.23
N PRO A 27 -12.86 18.74 -24.69
CA PRO A 27 -11.99 17.69 -24.21
C PRO A 27 -12.81 16.82 -23.27
N GLN A 28 -12.94 15.55 -23.64
CA GLN A 28 -13.58 14.54 -22.82
C GLN A 28 -12.89 14.63 -21.47
N LYS A 29 -13.65 14.93 -20.41
CA LYS A 29 -13.14 15.06 -19.04
C LYS A 29 -12.25 13.84 -18.80
N ASP A 30 -10.93 14.01 -18.67
CA ASP A 30 -9.98 12.90 -18.61
C ASP A 30 -10.45 11.92 -17.53
N VAL A 31 -11.05 10.81 -17.96
CA VAL A 31 -11.59 9.81 -17.03
C VAL A 31 -10.40 8.99 -16.58
N VAL A 32 -10.02 9.17 -15.31
CA VAL A 32 -8.93 8.38 -14.73
C VAL A 32 -9.29 6.90 -14.80
N PRO A 33 -8.47 6.07 -15.46
CA PRO A 33 -8.76 4.65 -15.62
C PRO A 33 -8.72 3.94 -14.26
N LYS A 34 -9.60 2.95 -14.09
CA LYS A 34 -9.54 2.05 -12.93
C LYS A 34 -8.42 1.05 -13.12
N LEU A 35 -7.83 0.59 -12.00
CA LEU A 35 -6.86 -0.50 -12.04
C LEU A 35 -7.51 -1.76 -12.64
N PRO A 36 -6.85 -2.43 -13.59
CA PRO A 36 -7.41 -3.61 -14.23
C PRO A 36 -7.57 -4.75 -13.23
N HIS A 37 -8.72 -5.42 -13.29
CA HIS A 37 -8.95 -6.67 -12.58
C HIS A 37 -8.66 -7.84 -13.51
N LEU A 38 -7.62 -8.61 -13.21
CA LEU A 38 -7.31 -9.81 -13.98
C LEU A 38 -8.34 -10.89 -13.71
N SER A 39 -8.84 -11.49 -14.78
CA SER A 39 -9.59 -12.75 -14.71
C SER A 39 -8.70 -13.87 -14.16
N ARG A 40 -9.35 -14.95 -13.70
CA ARG A 40 -8.63 -16.11 -13.16
C ARG A 40 -7.71 -16.76 -14.20
N SER A 41 -8.13 -16.82 -15.46
CA SER A 41 -7.35 -17.38 -16.58
C SER A 41 -6.11 -16.54 -16.87
N GLU A 42 -6.26 -15.22 -17.00
CA GLU A 42 -5.13 -14.30 -17.22
C GLU A 42 -4.12 -14.40 -16.08
N LYS A 43 -4.60 -14.40 -14.84
CA LYS A 43 -3.75 -14.56 -13.67
C LYS A 43 -2.99 -15.90 -13.68
N TRP A 44 -3.63 -16.98 -14.09
CA TRP A 44 -2.98 -18.29 -14.20
C TRP A 44 -1.92 -18.31 -15.30
N ASN A 45 -2.14 -17.62 -16.42
CA ASN A 45 -1.14 -17.49 -17.47
C ASN A 45 0.10 -16.75 -16.96
N LEU A 46 -0.07 -15.62 -16.28
CA LEU A 46 1.05 -14.89 -15.66
C LEU A 46 1.83 -15.75 -14.66
N ILE A 47 1.13 -16.58 -13.87
CA ILE A 47 1.80 -17.49 -12.92
C ILE A 47 2.65 -18.52 -13.68
N ARG A 48 2.12 -19.12 -14.76
CA ARG A 48 2.87 -20.08 -15.59
C ARG A 48 4.05 -19.43 -16.32
N GLU A 49 3.87 -18.23 -16.86
CA GLU A 49 4.94 -17.44 -17.49
C GLU A 49 6.06 -17.11 -16.49
N SER A 50 5.73 -16.95 -15.21
CA SER A 50 6.72 -16.79 -14.14
C SER A 50 7.46 -18.08 -13.76
N GLY A 51 7.19 -19.21 -14.45
CA GLY A 51 7.76 -20.52 -14.14
C GLY A 51 7.13 -21.22 -12.93
N GLN A 52 5.98 -20.74 -12.44
CA GLN A 52 5.28 -21.32 -11.30
C GLN A 52 4.04 -22.11 -11.75
N ASP A 53 3.71 -23.17 -11.02
CA ASP A 53 2.47 -23.91 -11.26
C ASP A 53 1.33 -23.38 -10.37
N PRO A 54 0.23 -22.84 -10.95
CA PRO A 54 -0.91 -22.36 -10.20
C PRO A 54 -1.64 -23.47 -9.41
N THR A 55 -1.53 -24.73 -9.84
CA THR A 55 -2.21 -25.88 -9.23
C THR A 55 -1.44 -26.51 -8.08
N HIS A 56 -0.11 -26.40 -8.08
CA HIS A 56 0.77 -26.96 -7.05
C HIS A 56 0.49 -26.42 -5.64
N ARG A 57 -0.03 -25.19 -5.53
CA ARG A 57 -0.35 -24.56 -4.23
C ARG A 57 -1.81 -24.70 -3.80
N ARG A 58 -2.57 -25.63 -4.38
CA ARG A 58 -3.94 -25.91 -3.96
C ARG A 58 -3.95 -26.26 -2.46
N ARG A 59 -4.82 -25.60 -1.68
CA ARG A 59 -5.00 -25.94 -0.27
C ARG A 59 -5.49 -27.38 -0.22
N VAL A 60 -4.59 -28.29 0.14
CA VAL A 60 -4.92 -29.67 0.49
C VAL A 60 -5.99 -29.61 1.57
N SER A 61 -7.12 -30.25 1.35
CA SER A 61 -8.23 -30.25 2.30
C SER A 61 -7.78 -30.81 3.66
N LYS A 62 -8.47 -30.44 4.74
CA LYS A 62 -8.16 -30.97 6.08
C LYS A 62 -8.23 -32.51 6.09
N GLY A 63 -9.16 -33.08 5.32
CA GLY A 63 -9.30 -34.53 5.10
C GLY A 63 -8.11 -35.15 4.37
N GLU A 64 -7.67 -34.59 3.24
CA GLU A 64 -6.49 -35.08 2.52
C GLU A 64 -5.20 -34.94 3.34
N ARG A 65 -5.07 -33.90 4.17
CA ARG A 65 -3.93 -33.79 5.10
C ARG A 65 -3.94 -34.87 6.17
N ALA A 66 -5.10 -35.15 6.76
CA ALA A 66 -5.25 -36.20 7.76
C ALA A 66 -4.97 -37.59 7.15
N GLU A 67 -5.49 -37.84 5.94
CA GLU A 67 -5.26 -39.08 5.20
C GLU A 67 -3.79 -39.25 4.81
N ARG A 68 -3.15 -38.20 4.29
CA ARG A 68 -1.71 -38.22 3.99
C ARG A 68 -0.87 -38.41 5.25
N ALA A 69 -1.26 -37.83 6.39
CA ALA A 69 -0.59 -38.04 7.67
C ALA A 69 -0.79 -39.45 8.24
N ARG A 70 -1.91 -40.12 7.94
CA ARG A 70 -2.16 -41.54 8.29
C ARG A 70 -1.32 -42.49 7.45
N ARG A 71 -1.07 -42.16 6.18
CA ARG A 71 -0.26 -42.97 5.24
C ARG A 71 1.24 -42.89 5.49
N VAL A 72 1.72 -41.85 6.18
CA VAL A 72 3.13 -41.70 6.54
C VAL A 72 3.38 -42.40 7.87
N ALA A 73 4.33 -43.33 7.88
CA ALA A 73 4.68 -44.06 9.09
C ALA A 73 5.05 -43.08 10.25
N PRO A 74 4.68 -43.38 11.51
CA PRO A 74 4.78 -42.45 12.64
C PRO A 74 6.11 -41.71 12.80
N TRP A 75 7.20 -42.37 12.44
CA TRP A 75 8.60 -41.96 12.54
C TRP A 75 9.09 -41.11 11.34
N ARG A 76 8.38 -41.11 10.21
CA ARG A 76 8.61 -40.20 9.07
C ARG A 76 7.84 -38.89 9.19
N ARG A 77 7.08 -38.68 10.28
CA ARG A 77 6.47 -37.39 10.63
C ARG A 77 7.52 -36.41 11.15
N LEU A 78 8.57 -36.19 10.38
CA LEU A 78 9.49 -35.08 10.63
C LEU A 78 8.70 -33.81 10.31
N ARG A 79 8.46 -32.97 11.33
CA ARG A 79 7.97 -31.62 11.06
C ARG A 79 9.02 -30.94 10.17
N PRO A 80 8.64 -30.23 9.10
CA PRO A 80 9.58 -29.43 8.34
C PRO A 80 10.38 -28.55 9.31
N ILE A 81 11.70 -28.47 9.13
CA ILE A 81 12.60 -27.70 10.00
C ILE A 81 12.19 -26.21 10.05
N ASP A 82 11.50 -25.70 9.04
CA ASP A 82 10.87 -24.37 9.05
C ASP A 82 9.82 -24.17 10.16
N GLU A 83 9.28 -25.24 10.72
CA GLU A 83 8.35 -25.22 11.86
C GLU A 83 9.08 -25.22 13.22
N GLN A 84 10.43 -25.24 13.23
CA GLN A 84 11.27 -25.25 14.42
C GLN A 84 11.89 -23.89 14.79
N LEU A 85 11.71 -22.83 13.99
CA LEU A 85 12.08 -21.50 14.49
C LEU A 85 11.17 -21.18 15.68
N PRO A 86 11.73 -20.97 16.90
CA PRO A 86 10.93 -20.70 18.08
C PRO A 86 10.16 -19.41 17.81
N ARG A 87 8.83 -19.55 17.68
CA ARG A 87 7.97 -18.37 17.57
C ARG A 87 8.00 -17.69 18.93
N PRO A 88 8.46 -16.44 19.02
CA PRO A 88 8.40 -15.73 20.28
C PRO A 88 6.93 -15.62 20.69
N THR A 89 6.61 -16.22 21.83
CA THR A 89 5.26 -16.24 22.41
C THR A 89 4.97 -15.01 23.26
N ARG A 90 6.03 -14.31 23.69
CA ARG A 90 5.93 -13.08 24.47
C ARG A 90 5.55 -11.90 23.57
N PRO A 91 4.94 -10.84 24.09
CA PRO A 91 4.78 -9.58 23.34
C PRO A 91 6.14 -8.94 23.01
N PRO A 92 6.23 -8.09 21.98
CA PRO A 92 7.44 -7.35 21.66
C PRO A 92 7.79 -6.38 22.80
N ARG A 93 9.07 -6.17 23.06
CA ARG A 93 9.53 -5.29 24.13
C ARG A 93 9.42 -3.85 23.66
N ALA A 94 8.58 -3.07 24.33
CA ALA A 94 8.48 -1.65 24.07
C ALA A 94 9.82 -0.96 24.38
N LEU A 95 10.27 -0.13 23.44
CA LEU A 95 11.43 0.74 23.58
C LEU A 95 10.98 2.14 23.97
N SER A 96 11.87 2.91 24.59
CA SER A 96 11.64 4.31 24.95
C SER A 96 11.31 5.16 23.71
N ILE A 97 10.31 6.03 23.80
CA ILE A 97 9.87 6.87 22.68
C ILE A 97 10.71 8.16 22.57
N GLY A 98 11.63 8.45 23.50
CA GLY A 98 12.39 9.71 23.54
C GLY A 98 13.21 10.02 22.28
N ASP A 99 13.78 9.01 21.61
CA ASP A 99 14.60 9.20 20.41
C ASP A 99 13.72 9.28 19.16
N CYS A 100 13.38 10.50 18.74
CA CYS A 100 12.53 10.70 17.58
C CYS A 100 13.30 10.73 16.26
N PRO A 101 12.83 10.03 15.22
CA PRO A 101 13.43 10.12 13.90
C PRO A 101 13.08 11.46 13.25
N ASN A 102 13.92 11.92 12.32
CA ASN A 102 13.64 13.12 11.53
C ASN A 102 12.60 12.88 10.42
N LYS A 103 12.44 11.62 9.99
CA LYS A 103 11.54 11.21 8.91
C LYS A 103 11.20 9.72 9.03
N PHE A 104 10.11 9.32 8.40
CA PHE A 104 9.75 7.91 8.24
C PHE A 104 10.12 7.39 6.85
N ASP A 105 10.57 6.14 6.81
CA ASP A 105 10.93 5.43 5.59
C ASP A 105 9.69 4.78 4.93
N ALA A 106 8.75 4.31 5.75
CA ALA A 106 7.52 3.67 5.27
C ALA A 106 6.37 3.83 6.29
N VAL A 107 5.11 3.81 5.84
CA VAL A 107 3.93 3.85 6.72
C VAL A 107 2.81 2.96 6.21
N THR A 108 2.10 2.31 7.12
CA THR A 108 0.89 1.55 6.79
C THR A 108 -0.06 1.46 7.97
N THR A 109 -1.34 1.21 7.69
CA THR A 109 -2.27 0.67 8.68
C THR A 109 -2.24 -0.86 8.61
N GLY A 110 -1.94 -1.52 9.73
CA GLY A 110 -1.95 -2.97 9.81
C GLY A 110 -3.36 -3.54 9.81
N SER A 111 -3.47 -4.87 9.65
CA SER A 111 -4.75 -5.57 9.66
C SER A 111 -5.49 -5.51 10.99
N ASN A 112 -4.79 -5.13 12.06
CA ASN A 112 -5.35 -4.88 13.39
C ASN A 112 -5.84 -3.44 13.60
N GLY A 113 -5.90 -2.62 12.53
CA GLY A 113 -6.38 -1.23 12.60
C GLY A 113 -5.41 -0.24 13.22
N ARG A 114 -4.21 -0.67 13.63
CA ARG A 114 -3.16 0.20 14.17
C ARG A 114 -2.29 0.75 13.04
N THR A 115 -1.77 1.96 13.21
CA THR A 115 -0.83 2.57 12.27
C THR A 115 0.61 2.24 12.66
N TYR A 116 1.42 1.88 11.68
CA TYR A 116 2.83 1.53 11.84
C TYR A 116 3.70 2.44 10.99
N LEU A 117 4.63 3.11 11.65
CA LEU A 117 5.57 4.07 11.06
C LEU A 117 6.98 3.49 11.20
N PHE A 118 7.65 3.27 10.08
CA PHE A 118 8.98 2.68 10.05
C PHE A 118 10.03 3.78 9.91
N ALA A 119 11.05 3.76 10.75
CA ALA A 119 12.21 4.63 10.65
C ALA A 119 13.48 3.88 11.06
N GLY A 120 14.37 3.64 10.10
CA GLY A 120 15.58 2.87 10.34
C GLY A 120 15.24 1.46 10.85
N GLU A 121 15.71 1.15 12.06
CA GLU A 121 15.51 -0.15 12.72
C GLU A 121 14.33 -0.17 13.70
N ARG A 122 13.57 0.93 13.77
CA ARG A 122 12.46 1.11 14.70
C ARG A 122 11.13 1.18 13.96
N VAL A 123 10.10 0.69 14.63
CA VAL A 123 8.71 0.86 14.24
C VAL A 123 7.96 1.54 15.37
N PHE A 124 7.30 2.65 15.04
CA PHE A 124 6.40 3.36 15.93
C PHE A 124 4.98 2.92 15.61
N GLN A 125 4.23 2.57 16.65
CA GLN A 125 2.86 2.14 16.57
C GLN A 125 1.98 3.23 17.17
N SER A 126 0.92 3.61 16.48
CA SER A 126 -0.12 4.50 17.00
C SER A 126 -1.51 3.90 16.81
N TRP A 127 -2.35 4.05 17.83
CA TRP A 127 -3.74 3.61 17.82
C TRP A 127 -4.58 4.48 18.75
N ILE A 128 -5.89 4.32 18.68
CA ILE A 128 -6.83 4.97 19.59
C ILE A 128 -7.44 3.88 20.46
N GLU A 129 -7.42 4.09 21.77
CA GLU A 129 -8.00 3.21 22.78
C GLU A 129 -8.78 4.08 23.77
N ASP A 130 -10.07 3.78 23.95
CA ASP A 130 -10.99 4.57 24.77
C ASP A 130 -11.02 6.08 24.45
N GLY A 131 -10.85 6.41 23.17
CA GLY A 131 -10.80 7.79 22.68
C GLY A 131 -9.46 8.51 22.93
N LEU A 132 -8.49 7.84 23.56
CA LEU A 132 -7.16 8.38 23.83
C LEU A 132 -6.13 7.87 22.82
N PRO A 133 -5.26 8.75 22.30
CA PRO A 133 -4.18 8.34 21.40
C PRO A 133 -3.12 7.59 22.20
N GLN A 134 -2.88 6.33 21.82
CA GLN A 134 -1.85 5.47 22.37
C GLN A 134 -0.68 5.37 21.39
N LYS A 135 0.53 5.31 21.94
CA LYS A 135 1.78 5.28 21.17
C LYS A 135 2.80 4.37 21.82
N ALA A 136 3.50 3.61 20.99
CA ALA A 136 4.58 2.74 21.42
C ALA A 136 5.66 2.67 20.34
N SER A 137 6.88 2.32 20.73
CA SER A 137 7.97 2.07 19.79
C SER A 137 8.59 0.70 20.04
N PHE A 138 9.01 0.03 18.98
CA PHE A 138 9.59 -1.31 19.02
C PHE A 138 10.73 -1.41 18.02
N ALA A 139 11.63 -2.39 18.21
CA ALA A 139 12.54 -2.80 17.15
C ALA A 139 11.74 -3.50 16.03
N VAL A 140 12.08 -3.23 14.77
CA VAL A 140 11.41 -3.87 13.62
C VAL A 140 11.51 -5.39 13.72
N THR A 141 12.68 -5.92 14.10
CA THR A 141 12.93 -7.36 14.24
C THR A 141 12.12 -8.03 15.35
N GLU A 142 11.73 -7.27 16.38
CA GLU A 142 10.88 -7.79 17.46
C GLU A 142 9.40 -7.81 17.06
N MET A 143 8.91 -6.70 16.48
CA MET A 143 7.51 -6.58 16.02
C MET A 143 7.24 -7.48 14.81
N PHE A 144 8.21 -7.59 13.90
CA PHE A 144 8.18 -8.39 12.67
C PHE A 144 9.24 -9.49 12.72
N SER A 145 8.99 -10.49 13.56
CA SER A 145 9.90 -11.63 13.76
C SER A 145 10.26 -12.35 12.44
N GLY A 146 11.55 -12.46 12.15
CA GLY A 146 12.08 -13.04 10.89
C GLY A 146 12.04 -12.07 9.69
N GLY A 147 11.73 -10.80 9.92
CA GLY A 147 11.74 -9.73 8.92
C GLY A 147 13.07 -9.05 8.70
N PRO A 148 13.11 -8.04 7.82
CA PRO A 148 14.29 -7.22 7.63
C PRO A 148 14.47 -6.29 8.85
N SER A 149 15.71 -5.84 9.09
CA SER A 149 15.96 -4.83 10.12
C SER A 149 15.43 -3.46 9.74
N ARG A 150 15.39 -3.15 8.43
CA ARG A 150 14.93 -1.87 7.88
C ARG A 150 13.87 -2.09 6.80
N VAL A 151 13.02 -1.10 6.58
CA VAL A 151 11.90 -1.20 5.63
C VAL A 151 11.95 0.00 4.67
N SER A 152 11.92 -0.25 3.37
CA SER A 152 11.85 0.79 2.34
C SER A 152 10.42 1.09 1.91
N ALA A 153 9.54 0.09 1.95
CA ALA A 153 8.12 0.24 1.65
C ALA A 153 7.31 -0.81 2.42
N VAL A 154 6.05 -0.50 2.73
CA VAL A 154 5.13 -1.45 3.36
C VAL A 154 3.74 -1.34 2.74
N SER A 155 3.07 -2.46 2.55
CA SER A 155 1.65 -2.48 2.17
C SER A 155 0.93 -3.57 2.95
N THR A 156 -0.21 -3.23 3.52
CA THR A 156 -1.14 -4.18 4.13
C THR A 156 -2.30 -4.39 3.20
N ASN A 157 -2.59 -5.65 2.85
CA ASN A 157 -3.82 -6.01 2.16
C ASN A 157 -4.89 -6.30 3.22
N THR A 158 -5.78 -5.35 3.43
CA THR A 158 -6.87 -5.39 4.42
C THR A 158 -7.79 -6.60 4.22
N ARG A 159 -8.08 -6.97 2.97
CA ARG A 159 -8.92 -8.14 2.64
C ARG A 159 -8.32 -9.47 3.12
N SER A 160 -7.01 -9.66 2.98
CA SER A 160 -6.33 -10.92 3.31
C SER A 160 -5.65 -10.90 4.68
N GLY A 161 -5.55 -9.73 5.32
CA GLY A 161 -4.83 -9.49 6.57
C GLY A 161 -3.32 -9.71 6.46
N VAL A 162 -2.77 -9.64 5.24
CA VAL A 162 -1.33 -9.84 5.00
C VAL A 162 -0.63 -8.49 4.88
N THR A 163 0.32 -8.24 5.77
CA THR A 163 1.23 -7.09 5.69
C THR A 163 2.53 -7.53 5.03
N THR A 164 2.92 -6.86 3.95
CA THR A 164 4.17 -7.13 3.25
C THR A 164 5.15 -5.99 3.47
N LEU A 165 6.30 -6.29 4.06
CA LEU A 165 7.44 -5.39 4.18
C LEU A 165 8.37 -5.59 2.98
N TYR A 166 8.89 -4.50 2.44
CA TYR A 166 9.90 -4.50 1.39
C TYR A 166 11.18 -3.87 1.91
N TYR A 167 12.31 -4.48 1.57
CA TYR A 167 13.62 -3.91 1.76
C TYR A 167 14.46 -4.17 0.52
N GLY A 168 14.70 -3.11 -0.26
CA GLY A 168 15.27 -3.25 -1.60
C GLY A 168 14.37 -4.12 -2.48
N ARG A 169 14.92 -5.21 -3.02
CA ARG A 169 14.18 -6.18 -3.84
C ARG A 169 13.65 -7.38 -3.04
N SER A 170 13.73 -7.37 -1.72
CA SER A 170 13.24 -8.47 -0.88
C SER A 170 11.86 -8.15 -0.33
N SER A 171 10.94 -9.11 -0.42
CA SER A 171 9.58 -9.05 0.12
C SER A 171 9.40 -10.04 1.27
N TYR A 172 8.84 -9.55 2.37
CA TYR A 172 8.61 -10.30 3.61
C TYR A 172 7.14 -10.19 3.97
N ARG A 173 6.45 -11.33 4.01
CA ARG A 173 5.01 -11.34 4.26
C ARG A 173 4.73 -11.72 5.69
N PHE A 174 3.79 -11.03 6.31
CA PHE A 174 3.44 -11.22 7.69
C PHE A 174 1.93 -11.35 7.87
N ARG A 175 1.55 -12.00 8.97
CA ARG A 175 0.20 -11.94 9.51
C ARG A 175 0.27 -11.51 10.96
N TRP A 176 -0.70 -10.69 11.36
CA TRP A 176 -0.91 -10.34 12.75
C TRP A 176 -1.28 -11.57 13.56
N ASN A 177 -0.64 -11.74 14.71
CA ASN A 177 -1.02 -12.70 15.73
C ASN A 177 -1.48 -11.93 16.97
N GLU A 178 -2.73 -12.16 17.35
CA GLU A 178 -3.38 -11.46 18.45
C GLU A 178 -2.88 -11.92 19.82
N GLU A 179 -2.62 -13.21 20.01
CA GLU A 179 -2.12 -13.76 21.28
C GLU A 179 -0.72 -13.21 21.62
N ALA A 180 0.18 -13.19 20.63
CA ALA A 180 1.56 -12.73 20.81
C ALA A 180 1.72 -11.22 20.56
N GLN A 181 0.64 -10.52 20.18
CA GLN A 181 0.63 -9.08 19.83
C GLN A 181 1.77 -8.68 18.88
N ARG A 182 2.05 -9.51 17.87
CA ARG A 182 3.16 -9.30 16.93
C ARG A 182 2.87 -9.89 15.55
N PHE A 183 3.70 -9.52 14.57
CA PHE A 183 3.64 -10.06 13.23
C PHE A 183 4.51 -11.30 13.07
N HIS A 184 3.89 -12.38 12.57
CA HIS A 184 4.60 -13.61 12.21
C HIS A 184 4.78 -13.73 10.72
N ILE A 185 5.99 -14.10 10.33
CA ILE A 185 6.34 -14.34 8.94
C ILE A 185 5.51 -15.48 8.33
N ALA A 186 5.00 -15.26 7.13
CA ALA A 186 4.26 -16.24 6.37
C ALA A 186 5.22 -17.25 5.73
N ARG A 187 4.73 -18.48 5.51
CA ARG A 187 5.49 -19.53 4.83
C ARG A 187 6.01 -19.05 3.47
N ASN A 188 7.19 -19.52 3.09
CA ASN A 188 7.88 -19.13 1.85
C ASN A 188 8.18 -17.62 1.80
N SER A 189 8.58 -17.01 2.91
CA SER A 189 9.12 -15.66 2.98
C SER A 189 10.44 -15.71 3.77
N PRO A 190 11.44 -14.87 3.45
CA PRO A 190 11.44 -13.85 2.40
C PRO A 190 11.43 -14.40 0.97
N LYS A 191 11.02 -13.55 0.02
CA LYS A 191 11.19 -13.77 -1.41
C LYS A 191 11.80 -12.55 -2.07
N SER A 192 12.81 -12.75 -2.91
CA SER A 192 13.24 -11.71 -3.84
C SER A 192 12.13 -11.46 -4.87
N LEU A 193 11.86 -10.20 -5.17
CA LEU A 193 10.98 -9.78 -6.26
C LEU A 193 11.44 -10.44 -7.55
N ASN A 194 10.47 -10.92 -8.34
CA ASN A 194 10.74 -11.56 -9.61
C ASN A 194 11.57 -10.66 -10.53
N ASN A 195 12.43 -11.25 -11.36
CA ASN A 195 13.29 -10.54 -12.32
C ASN A 195 12.48 -9.66 -13.30
N ASN A 196 11.24 -10.04 -13.58
CA ASN A 196 10.33 -9.24 -14.42
C ASN A 196 9.93 -7.90 -13.76
N ILE A 197 10.11 -7.76 -12.44
CA ILE A 197 9.86 -6.52 -11.71
C ILE A 197 11.18 -5.74 -11.69
N THR A 198 11.31 -4.70 -12.51
CA THR A 198 12.55 -3.91 -12.59
C THR A 198 12.66 -2.85 -11.49
N LEU A 199 11.54 -2.38 -10.95
CA LEU A 199 11.53 -1.35 -9.93
C LEU A 199 12.01 -1.83 -8.56
N THR A 200 12.49 -0.88 -7.75
CA THR A 200 12.77 -1.09 -6.32
C THR A 200 11.76 -0.28 -5.51
N PRO A 201 10.82 -0.91 -4.79
CA PRO A 201 9.74 -0.18 -4.14
C PRO A 201 10.26 0.84 -3.12
N SER A 202 9.98 2.12 -3.39
CA SER A 202 10.25 3.23 -2.47
C SER A 202 9.01 3.65 -1.69
N SER A 203 7.83 3.25 -2.16
CA SER A 203 6.59 3.29 -1.39
C SER A 203 5.65 2.18 -1.84
N ALA A 204 4.72 1.83 -0.96
CA ALA A 204 3.71 0.83 -1.23
C ALA A 204 2.44 1.15 -0.45
N PHE A 205 1.29 0.75 -0.98
CA PHE A 205 0.02 0.84 -0.28
C PHE A 205 -1.00 -0.11 -0.90
N GLU A 206 -2.20 -0.18 -0.31
CA GLU A 206 -3.34 -0.86 -0.92
C GLU A 206 -4.23 0.17 -1.64
N TRP A 207 -4.69 -0.17 -2.83
CA TRP A 207 -5.65 0.62 -3.60
C TRP A 207 -6.66 -0.30 -4.27
N ASP A 208 -7.94 -0.14 -3.96
CA ASP A 208 -9.04 -0.97 -4.50
C ASP A 208 -8.83 -2.49 -4.35
N GLY A 209 -8.16 -2.90 -3.27
CA GLY A 209 -7.84 -4.30 -2.98
C GLY A 209 -6.59 -4.83 -3.68
N HIS A 210 -5.87 -3.99 -4.44
CA HIS A 210 -4.60 -4.30 -5.06
C HIS A 210 -3.46 -3.74 -4.24
N GLN A 211 -2.35 -4.48 -4.09
CA GLN A 211 -1.14 -3.91 -3.52
C GLN A 211 -0.39 -3.16 -4.61
N VAL A 212 -0.24 -1.85 -4.45
CA VAL A 212 0.46 -0.97 -5.38
C VAL A 212 1.88 -0.77 -4.86
N LEU A 213 2.88 -1.05 -5.69
CA LEU A 213 4.28 -0.72 -5.42
C LEU A 213 4.71 0.40 -6.36
N LEU A 214 5.37 1.40 -5.80
CA LEU A 214 5.73 2.63 -6.49
C LEU A 214 7.24 2.84 -6.45
N ASP A 215 7.73 3.37 -7.56
CA ASP A 215 9.07 3.91 -7.68
C ASP A 215 9.03 5.15 -8.58
N GLY A 216 8.79 6.31 -7.96
CA GLY A 216 8.66 7.59 -8.66
C GLY A 216 7.53 7.59 -9.71
N PRO A 217 7.84 7.72 -11.01
CA PRO A 217 6.83 7.84 -12.06
C PRO A 217 6.18 6.52 -12.49
N VAL A 218 6.69 5.37 -12.02
CA VAL A 218 6.19 4.05 -12.41
C VAL A 218 5.57 3.36 -11.20
N PHE A 219 4.48 2.65 -11.42
CA PHE A 219 3.88 1.77 -10.44
C PHE A 219 3.59 0.40 -11.02
N ILE A 220 3.51 -0.59 -10.14
CA ILE A 220 2.96 -1.91 -10.45
C ILE A 220 1.88 -2.27 -9.46
N THR A 221 0.91 -3.07 -9.91
CA THR A 221 0.11 -3.87 -8.99
C THR A 221 0.82 -5.21 -8.78
N TYR A 222 0.90 -5.64 -7.52
CA TYR A 222 1.70 -6.78 -7.10
C TYR A 222 0.86 -7.79 -6.34
N ASP A 223 1.04 -9.07 -6.69
CA ASP A 223 0.48 -10.18 -5.94
C ASP A 223 1.59 -10.78 -5.04
N ALA A 224 1.54 -10.47 -3.74
CA ALA A 224 2.52 -11.00 -2.78
C ALA A 224 2.44 -12.52 -2.60
N TYR A 225 1.32 -13.17 -2.90
CA TYR A 225 1.22 -14.63 -2.79
C TYR A 225 2.04 -15.33 -3.88
N TRP A 226 1.88 -14.87 -5.11
CA TRP A 226 2.58 -15.43 -6.27
C TRP A 226 3.93 -14.76 -6.56
N ASN A 227 4.23 -13.62 -5.95
CA ASN A 227 5.43 -12.82 -6.22
C ASN A 227 5.53 -12.44 -7.71
N ILE A 228 4.46 -11.86 -8.24
CA ILE A 228 4.36 -11.43 -9.65
C ILE A 228 3.76 -10.03 -9.73
N ALA A 229 4.21 -9.25 -10.71
CA ALA A 229 3.51 -8.03 -11.12
C ALA A 229 2.32 -8.41 -11.99
N THR A 230 1.14 -7.89 -11.66
CA THR A 230 -0.10 -8.12 -12.40
C THR A 230 -0.41 -7.01 -13.38
N PHE A 231 0.12 -5.82 -13.14
CA PHE A 231 -0.04 -4.66 -14.02
C PHE A 231 1.11 -3.69 -13.78
N SER A 232 1.50 -2.92 -14.80
CA SER A 232 2.53 -1.89 -14.73
C SER A 232 2.11 -0.68 -15.57
N SER A 233 2.24 0.53 -15.03
CA SER A 233 1.96 1.75 -15.78
C SER A 233 2.57 2.99 -15.13
N ASN A 234 2.30 4.16 -15.72
CA ASN A 234 2.72 5.45 -15.19
C ASN A 234 1.79 5.90 -14.06
N THR A 235 2.37 6.34 -12.95
CA THR A 235 1.66 6.81 -11.76
C THR A 235 0.69 7.95 -12.08
N LEU A 236 1.10 8.91 -12.91
CA LEU A 236 0.28 10.10 -13.22
C LEU A 236 -0.98 9.77 -14.02
N THR A 237 -1.00 8.66 -14.74
CA THR A 237 -2.17 8.23 -15.53
C THR A 237 -3.27 7.68 -14.63
N TYR A 238 -2.92 6.88 -13.63
CA TYR A 238 -3.89 6.19 -12.75
C TYR A 238 -4.14 6.93 -11.44
N PHE A 239 -3.18 7.75 -11.02
CA PHE A 239 -3.22 8.49 -9.77
C PHE A 239 -2.79 9.95 -10.00
N PRO A 240 -3.54 10.72 -10.82
CA PRO A 240 -3.15 12.09 -11.08
C PRO A 240 -3.25 12.93 -9.80
N GLY A 241 -2.29 13.83 -9.59
CA GLY A 241 -2.31 14.75 -8.45
C GLY A 241 -1.90 14.15 -7.10
N ILE A 242 -1.46 12.90 -7.04
CA ILE A 242 -0.83 12.35 -5.83
C ILE A 242 0.58 12.94 -5.63
N PRO A 243 1.04 13.12 -4.39
CA PRO A 243 2.41 13.56 -4.13
C PRO A 243 3.46 12.60 -4.73
N ARG A 244 4.61 13.15 -5.16
CA ARG A 244 5.69 12.34 -5.76
C ARG A 244 6.55 11.62 -4.72
N ASP A 245 6.51 12.10 -3.49
CA ASP A 245 7.34 11.67 -2.36
C ASP A 245 6.49 10.96 -1.30
N ILE A 246 5.49 10.20 -1.74
CA ILE A 246 4.67 9.35 -0.86
C ILE A 246 5.55 8.32 -0.17
N VAL A 247 5.28 8.14 1.11
CA VAL A 247 5.83 7.09 1.97
C VAL A 247 4.82 5.95 2.13
N GLY A 248 3.52 6.29 2.22
CA GLY A 248 2.42 5.33 2.27
C GLY A 248 1.08 5.99 2.60
N ILE A 249 0.06 5.17 2.85
CA ILE A 249 -1.27 5.60 3.28
C ILE A 249 -1.42 5.36 4.78
N ILE A 250 -1.87 6.38 5.51
CA ILE A 250 -2.17 6.31 6.95
C ILE A 250 -3.65 6.08 7.23
N LEU A 251 -4.52 6.50 6.31
CA LEU A 251 -5.96 6.41 6.46
C LEU A 251 -6.62 6.44 5.07
N ASP A 252 -7.51 5.49 4.85
CA ASP A 252 -8.40 5.44 3.68
C ASP A 252 -9.85 5.48 4.18
N ARG A 253 -10.59 6.52 3.78
CA ARG A 253 -12.02 6.71 4.08
C ARG A 253 -12.87 6.64 2.81
N GLY A 254 -12.53 5.73 1.89
CA GLY A 254 -13.36 5.45 0.73
C GLY A 254 -13.17 6.50 -0.37
N ASN A 255 -13.69 7.72 -0.19
CA ASN A 255 -13.54 8.82 -1.15
C ASN A 255 -12.32 9.70 -0.88
N THR A 256 -11.80 9.67 0.35
CA THR A 256 -10.68 10.50 0.78
C THR A 256 -9.57 9.64 1.34
N VAL A 257 -8.36 9.85 0.82
CA VAL A 257 -7.16 9.12 1.21
C VAL A 257 -6.17 10.10 1.80
N PHE A 258 -5.52 9.71 2.88
CA PHE A 258 -4.50 10.50 3.55
C PHE A 258 -3.14 9.88 3.26
N PHE A 259 -2.34 10.57 2.45
CA PHE A 259 -0.97 10.18 2.14
C PHE A 259 -0.01 10.83 3.12
N TYR A 260 0.95 10.05 3.60
CA TYR A 260 2.11 10.58 4.31
C TYR A 260 3.27 10.76 3.33
N THR A 261 3.95 11.90 3.39
CA THR A 261 5.05 12.25 2.49
C THR A 261 6.41 12.25 3.20
N LYS A 262 7.50 12.19 2.41
CA LYS A 262 8.88 12.28 2.94
C LYS A 262 9.20 13.65 3.55
N ARG A 263 8.37 14.66 3.27
CA ARG A 263 8.45 16.02 3.84
C ARG A 263 7.74 16.15 5.19
N ASN A 264 7.29 15.03 5.77
CA ASN A 264 6.51 15.00 7.00
C ASN A 264 5.20 15.80 6.87
N THR A 265 4.55 15.71 5.71
CA THR A 265 3.23 16.29 5.49
C THR A 265 2.19 15.19 5.28
N ILE A 266 0.97 15.45 5.75
CA ILE A 266 -0.21 14.69 5.35
C ILE A 266 -0.88 15.42 4.20
N GLN A 267 -1.02 14.74 3.08
CA GLN A 267 -1.79 15.22 1.94
C GLN A 267 -3.12 14.51 1.86
N VAL A 268 -4.19 15.29 1.82
CA VAL A 268 -5.56 14.80 1.68
C VAL A 268 -5.89 14.72 0.20
N TYR A 269 -6.15 13.51 -0.28
CA TYR A 269 -6.44 13.23 -1.67
C TYR A 269 -7.91 12.86 -1.86
N ASP A 270 -8.58 13.57 -2.75
CA ASP A 270 -9.97 13.30 -3.16
C ASP A 270 -9.96 12.37 -4.38
N ARG A 271 -10.51 11.16 -4.20
CA ARG A 271 -10.54 10.13 -5.26
C ARG A 271 -11.57 10.41 -6.35
N VAL A 272 -12.57 11.26 -6.08
CA VAL A 272 -13.60 11.62 -7.05
C VAL A 272 -13.09 12.74 -7.95
N LYS A 273 -12.37 13.71 -7.37
CA LYS A 273 -11.77 14.83 -8.11
C LYS A 273 -10.39 14.49 -8.68
N HIS A 274 -9.80 13.39 -8.22
CA HIS A 274 -8.43 12.98 -8.52
C HIS A 274 -7.40 14.09 -8.31
N LYS A 275 -7.47 14.72 -7.13
CA LYS A 275 -6.60 15.84 -6.78
C LYS A 275 -6.37 15.88 -5.27
N THR A 276 -5.18 16.32 -4.88
CA THR A 276 -4.89 16.70 -3.50
C THR A 276 -5.66 17.98 -3.14
N SER A 277 -6.52 17.88 -2.13
CA SER A 277 -7.41 18.95 -1.66
C SER A 277 -6.76 19.83 -0.60
N ALA A 278 -5.92 19.26 0.26
CA ALA A 278 -5.24 19.97 1.34
C ALA A 278 -3.91 19.30 1.71
N GLU A 279 -3.02 20.08 2.31
CA GLU A 279 -1.73 19.63 2.84
C GLU A 279 -1.55 20.17 4.26
N PHE A 280 -1.18 19.28 5.18
CA PHE A 280 -0.98 19.60 6.59
C PHE A 280 0.44 19.21 7.01
N PRO A 281 1.29 20.14 7.46
CA PRO A 281 2.58 19.80 8.03
C PRO A 281 2.40 19.10 9.37
N ILE A 282 3.23 18.10 9.66
CA ILE A 282 3.17 17.33 10.89
C ILE A 282 4.54 17.30 11.57
N GLY A 283 4.55 17.67 12.85
CA GLY A 283 5.68 17.40 13.75
C GLY A 283 5.84 15.89 13.91
N VAL A 284 7.02 15.37 13.55
CA VAL A 284 7.30 13.93 13.67
C VAL A 284 7.21 13.49 15.14
N SER A 285 7.69 14.33 16.05
CA SER A 285 7.53 14.19 17.50
C SER A 285 6.07 14.08 17.91
N ASP A 286 5.20 14.97 17.44
CA ASP A 286 3.78 14.98 17.79
C ASP A 286 3.04 13.77 17.24
N TYR A 287 3.46 13.23 16.09
CA TYR A 287 2.84 12.05 15.51
C TYR A 287 3.33 10.74 16.16
N ALA A 288 4.65 10.57 16.32
CA ALA A 288 5.25 9.39 16.97
C ALA A 288 5.19 9.41 18.50
N GLY A 289 4.94 10.57 19.11
CA GLY A 289 4.85 10.76 20.55
C GLY A 289 6.19 10.82 21.28
N CYS A 290 7.24 11.29 20.61
CA CYS A 290 8.52 11.52 21.26
C CYS A 290 8.51 12.94 21.84
N PHE A 291 8.79 13.05 23.13
CA PHE A 291 8.93 14.32 23.85
C PHE A 291 10.21 14.29 24.68
#